data_AF-A0A962MMB3-F1
#
_entry.id   AF-A0A962MMB3-F1
#
_cell.length_a   1.000
_cell.length_b   1.000
_cell.length_c   1.000
_cell.angle_alpha   90.00
_cell.angle_beta   90.00
_cell.angle_gamma   90.00
#
_symmetry.space_group_name_H-M   'P 1'
#
loop_
_entity.id
_entity.type
_entity.pdbx_description
1 polymer ?
#
loop_
_entity_poly.entity_id
_entity_poly.type
_entity_poly.pdbx_seq_one_letter_code
_entity_poly.pdbx_strand_id
1 'polypeptide(L)'
;YFYHANVKTPAWLRYFIQTPELHSIHHQYDLHTFNYSDLPIWDRLFGTYRDTTEFTNRCGFPEGAEQRLPEMLVFKDVYVKSV
;
A
#
# COMPACT_ATOMS: atom_id res chain seq x y z
N TYR A 1 -1.45 -12.12 1.95
CA TYR A 1 -0.25 -12.99 1.99
C TYR A 1 0.51 -12.96 0.66
N PHE A 2 -0.10 -13.34 -0.48
CA PHE A 2 0.59 -13.35 -1.79
C PHE A 2 1.28 -12.02 -2.15
N TYR A 3 0.54 -10.91 -2.11
CA TYR A 3 1.05 -9.58 -2.46
C TYR A 3 1.88 -8.89 -1.36
N HIS A 4 2.12 -9.58 -0.23
CA HIS A 4 3.12 -9.16 0.76
C HIS A 4 4.46 -9.89 0.56
N ALA A 5 4.56 -10.74 -0.45
CA ALA A 5 5.80 -11.43 -0.76
C ALA A 5 6.81 -10.45 -1.40
N ASN A 6 8.04 -10.42 -0.90
CA ASN A 6 9.11 -9.57 -1.45
C ASN A 6 9.74 -10.20 -2.70
N VAL A 7 8.92 -10.54 -3.70
CA VAL A 7 9.32 -11.17 -4.95
C VAL A 7 8.70 -10.45 -6.14
N LYS A 8 9.48 -10.31 -7.23
CA LYS A 8 8.93 -9.81 -8.50
C LYS A 8 8.02 -10.84 -9.14
N THR A 9 6.93 -10.36 -9.73
CA THR A 9 5.93 -11.19 -10.41
C THR A 9 5.93 -10.95 -11.92
N PRO A 10 5.43 -11.92 -12.73
CA PRO A 10 5.24 -11.70 -14.16
C PRO A 10 4.31 -10.51 -14.42
N ALA A 11 4.73 -9.60 -15.30
CA ALA A 11 4.04 -8.33 -15.50
C ALA A 11 2.54 -8.47 -15.88
N TRP A 12 2.15 -9.56 -16.56
CA TRP A 12 0.76 -9.78 -16.96
C TRP A 12 -0.18 -10.09 -15.78
N LEU A 13 0.36 -10.52 -14.64
CA LEU A 13 -0.43 -10.97 -13.48
C LEU A 13 -1.21 -9.81 -12.83
N ARG A 14 -0.66 -8.60 -12.90
CA ARG A 14 -1.20 -7.35 -12.35
C ARG A 14 -2.57 -6.92 -12.90
N TYR A 15 -3.02 -7.56 -13.98
CA TYR A 15 -4.35 -7.33 -14.55
C TYR A 15 -5.44 -8.18 -13.90
N PHE A 16 -5.06 -9.27 -13.23
CA PHE A 16 -5.99 -10.25 -12.67
C PHE A 16 -6.06 -10.20 -11.16
N ILE A 17 -4.92 -10.09 -10.50
CA ILE A 17 -4.79 -10.04 -9.04
C ILE A 17 -3.85 -8.93 -8.63
N GLN A 18 -3.97 -8.50 -7.37
CA GLN A 18 -3.02 -7.58 -6.78
C GLN A 18 -1.66 -8.26 -6.64
N THR A 19 -0.63 -7.69 -7.28
CA THR A 19 0.75 -8.17 -7.19
C THR A 19 1.51 -7.46 -6.08
N PRO A 20 2.64 -8.00 -5.59
CA PRO A 20 3.49 -7.32 -4.62
C PRO A 20 3.90 -5.90 -5.01
N GLU A 21 4.16 -5.66 -6.29
CA GLU A 21 4.54 -4.35 -6.81
C GLU A 21 3.37 -3.36 -6.69
N LEU A 22 2.16 -3.76 -7.14
CA LEU A 22 0.95 -2.95 -6.98
C LEU A 22 0.66 -2.67 -5.49
N HIS A 23 0.79 -3.68 -4.64
CA HIS A 23 0.54 -3.55 -3.20
C HIS A 23 1.61 -2.70 -2.49
N SER A 24 2.84 -2.64 -3.01
CA SER A 24 3.87 -1.76 -2.45
C SER A 24 3.52 -0.27 -2.59
N ILE A 25 2.67 0.10 -3.57
CA ILE A 25 2.10 1.45 -3.66
C ILE A 25 1.12 1.72 -2.53
N HIS A 26 0.30 0.74 -2.16
CA HIS A 26 -0.63 0.86 -1.03
C HIS A 26 0.12 1.09 0.31
N HIS A 27 1.30 0.50 0.48
CA HIS A 27 2.17 0.71 1.65
C HIS A 27 3.17 1.86 1.49
N GLN A 28 3.14 2.58 0.38
CA GLN A 28 4.17 3.56 0.07
C GLN A 28 4.18 4.68 1.10
N TYR A 29 5.39 5.05 1.52
CA TYR A 29 5.61 6.17 2.42
C TYR A 29 5.04 7.48 1.84
N ASP A 30 4.38 8.27 2.69
CA ASP A 30 3.64 9.49 2.38
C ASP A 30 2.54 9.34 1.30
N LEU A 31 2.11 8.11 0.99
CA LEU A 31 1.06 7.83 0.01
C LEU A 31 0.06 6.81 0.55
N HIS A 32 -1.10 7.31 1.01
CA HIS A 32 -2.18 6.48 1.59
C HIS A 32 -3.35 6.31 0.62
N THR A 33 -3.05 6.34 -0.68
CA THR A 33 -4.05 6.23 -1.73
C THR A 33 -3.63 5.19 -2.75
N PHE A 34 -4.63 4.61 -3.42
CA PHE A 34 -4.50 3.62 -4.49
C PHE A 34 -4.33 2.14 -4.08
N ASN A 35 -4.68 1.27 -5.03
CA ASN A 35 -4.51 -0.18 -5.00
C ASN A 35 -5.06 -0.84 -3.74
N TYR A 36 -6.32 -0.56 -3.41
CA TYR A 36 -6.97 -1.04 -2.19
C TYR A 36 -7.47 -2.48 -2.31
N SER A 37 -7.73 -2.95 -3.53
CA SER A 37 -8.46 -4.19 -3.76
C SER A 37 -7.57 -5.34 -4.23
N ASP A 38 -7.82 -6.53 -3.67
CA ASP A 38 -7.21 -7.78 -4.12
C ASP A 38 -7.45 -8.06 -5.62
N LEU A 39 -8.58 -7.57 -6.17
CA LEU A 39 -8.89 -7.63 -7.59
C LEU A 39 -8.77 -6.22 -8.20
N PRO A 40 -7.75 -5.97 -9.06
CA PRO A 40 -7.49 -4.64 -9.62
C PRO A 40 -8.65 -4.02 -10.42
N ILE A 41 -9.62 -4.83 -10.85
CA ILE A 41 -10.83 -4.33 -11.54
C ILE A 41 -11.59 -3.31 -10.68
N TRP A 42 -11.67 -3.51 -9.37
CA TRP A 42 -12.39 -2.58 -8.50
C TRP A 42 -11.66 -1.25 -8.42
N ASP A 43 -10.33 -1.28 -8.22
CA ASP A 43 -9.53 -0.06 -8.25
C ASP A 43 -9.61 0.67 -9.60
N ARG A 44 -9.70 -0.06 -10.72
CA ARG A 44 -9.87 0.53 -12.06
C ARG A 44 -11.25 1.18 -12.22
N LEU A 45 -12.30 0.54 -11.71
CA LEU A 45 -13.67 1.06 -11.78
C LEU A 45 -13.85 2.31 -10.92
N PHE A 46 -13.21 2.37 -9.74
CA PHE A 46 -13.35 3.48 -8.80
C PHE A 46 -12.23 4.53 -8.90
N GLY A 47 -11.33 4.42 -9.88
CA GLY A 47 -10.26 5.40 -10.12
C GLY A 47 -9.14 5.38 -9.08
N THR A 48 -8.99 4.27 -8.34
CA THR A 48 -7.95 4.06 -7.34
C THR A 48 -6.85 3.12 -7.81
N TYR A 49 -6.81 2.77 -9.10
CA TYR A 49 -5.75 1.93 -9.66
C TYR A 49 -4.53 2.74 -10.06
N ARG A 50 -3.35 2.32 -9.59
CA ARG A 50 -2.06 2.87 -10.01
C ARG A 50 -1.15 1.73 -10.47
N ASP A 51 -0.84 1.72 -11.77
CA ASP A 51 -0.03 0.67 -12.39
C ASP A 51 1.44 0.74 -11.96
N THR A 52 2.08 -0.42 -11.82
CA THR A 52 3.53 -0.56 -11.64
C THR A 52 3.98 -2.00 -11.90
N THR A 53 5.25 -2.17 -12.27
CA THR A 53 5.99 -3.44 -12.27
C THR A 53 7.21 -3.39 -11.35
N GLU A 54 7.32 -2.32 -10.55
CA GLU A 54 8.43 -2.04 -9.65
C GLU A 54 7.90 -1.80 -8.24
N PHE A 55 8.71 -2.18 -7.24
CA PHE A 55 8.44 -1.86 -5.86
C PHE A 55 8.67 -0.37 -5.60
N THR A 56 7.92 0.18 -4.64
CA THR A 56 8.17 1.53 -4.17
C THR A 56 9.47 1.59 -3.36
N ASN A 57 10.16 2.74 -3.44
CA ASN A 57 11.48 2.90 -2.81
C ASN A 57 11.42 2.89 -1.27
N ARG A 58 10.26 3.22 -0.69
CA ARG A 58 10.06 3.30 0.75
C ARG A 58 8.60 2.99 1.09
N CYS A 59 8.42 2.07 2.02
CA CYS A 59 7.12 1.74 2.61
C CYS A 59 7.08 2.12 4.10
N GLY A 60 5.86 2.22 4.64
CA GLY A 60 5.62 2.33 6.07
C GLY A 60 5.38 3.76 6.56
N PHE A 61 5.57 3.94 7.87
CA PHE A 61 5.23 5.18 8.58
C PHE A 61 6.42 6.15 8.68
N PRO A 62 6.18 7.41 9.08
CA PRO A 62 7.22 8.32 9.53
C PRO A 62 7.98 7.69 10.70
N GLU A 63 9.25 8.10 10.85
CA GLU A 63 10.10 7.60 11.92
C GLU A 63 9.42 7.80 13.29
N GLY A 64 9.37 6.74 14.09
CA GLY A 64 8.74 6.76 15.42
C GLY A 64 7.21 6.59 15.43
N ALA A 65 6.52 6.68 14.29
CA ALA A 65 5.05 6.62 14.27
C ALA A 65 4.50 5.19 14.36
N GLU A 66 5.18 4.19 13.79
CA GLU A 66 4.75 2.78 13.88
C GLU A 66 4.78 2.23 15.32
N GLN A 67 5.62 2.81 16.20
CA GLN A 67 5.73 2.43 17.61
C GLN A 67 4.56 2.95 18.48
N ARG A 68 3.73 3.84 17.95
CA ARG A 68 2.62 4.51 18.67
C ARG A 68 1.33 3.68 18.66
N LEU A 69 1.46 2.40 19.02
CA LEU A 69 0.35 1.45 19.04
C LEU A 69 -0.80 1.87 19.96
N PRO A 70 -0.59 2.39 21.19
CA PRO A 70 -1.69 2.80 22.06
C PRO A 70 -2.58 3.87 21.42
N GLU A 71 -1.98 4.84 20.72
CA GLU A 71 -2.72 5.87 20.00
C GLU A 71 -3.51 5.31 18.81
N MET A 72 -2.90 4.40 18.03
CA MET A 72 -3.61 3.71 16.95
C MET A 72 -4.82 2.91 17.49
N LEU A 73 -4.67 2.24 18.63
CA LEU A 73 -5.74 1.44 19.26
C LEU A 73 -6.92 2.28 19.74
N VAL A 74 -6.72 3.58 20.01
CA VAL A 74 -7.80 4.54 20.30
C VAL A 74 -8.16 5.40 19.08
N PHE A 75 -7.83 4.92 17.88
CA PHE A 75 -8.13 5.55 16.58
C PHE A 75 -7.55 6.96 16.40
N LYS A 76 -6.48 7.30 17.14
CA LYS A 76 -5.74 8.53 16.90
C LYS A 76 -4.82 8.34 15.70
N ASP A 77 -4.94 9.25 14.72
CA ASP A 77 -4.02 9.32 13.60
C ASP A 77 -2.60 9.66 14.10
N VAL A 78 -1.64 8.78 13.80
CA VAL A 78 -0.22 8.94 14.17
C VAL A 78 0.63 9.43 13.00
N TYR A 79 0.05 9.54 11.81
CA TYR A 79 0.70 10.03 10.60
C TYR A 79 0.78 11.55 10.58
N VAL A 80 -0.29 12.21 11.05
CA VAL A 80 -0.30 13.66 11.22
C VAL A 80 0.57 13.98 12.44
N LYS A 81 1.69 14.70 12.24
CA LYS A 81 2.45 15.27 13.35
C LYS A 81 1.45 16.01 14.25
N SER A 82 1.35 15.57 15.51
CA SER A 82 0.68 16.36 16.53
C SER A 82 1.45 17.67 16.61
N VAL A 83 0.81 18.76 16.19
CA VAL A 83 1.32 20.13 16.37
C VAL A 83 1.64 20.35 17.84
#